data_AF-A0A953KJV8-F1
#
_entry.id   AF-A0A953KJV8-F1
#
_cell.length_a   1.000
_cell.length_b   1.000
_cell.length_c   1.000
_cell.angle_alpha   90.00
_cell.angle_beta   90.00
_cell.angle_gamma   90.00
#
_symmetry.space_group_name_H-M   'P 1'
#
loop_
_entity.id
_entity.type
_entity.pdbx_description
1 polymer ?
#
loop_
_entity_poly.entity_id
_entity_poly.type
_entity_poly.pdbx_seq_one_letter_code
_entity_poly.pdbx_strand_id
1 'polypeptide(L)'
;MQELIILWKKLKSYFIPQQVLIRLALGSESQGYKDLKKRIIEYLLVEDSLRNSAVINFLRKNPLHIFPYPFIYKYKPIDVVVKYSQGFPYVVYEGKKLFFKKNMNKMQVMHAMNNLLIEQDEESAHHYYSFCSKSQYGVIIDCGAAEGIFALKYIDLCEKMIIIETDPEWIAALQMTFSEYERKVSIIGKYVGERNDSHNITLDTIIGQENVSLIKVDVDGSEEGLFNGLKNSLTSNKIDQILLCVYHDVDDYQKYTLLLDEYGFKVETHHNKMIFLYGNHLREPFLTNGVVNFYKA
;
A
#
# COMPACT_ATOMS: atom_id res chain seq x y z
N MET A 1 1.17 -26.06 -8.77
CA MET A 1 1.26 -24.68 -9.33
C MET A 1 -0.10 -24.12 -9.73
N GLN A 2 -0.94 -24.83 -10.50
CA GLN A 2 -2.30 -24.36 -10.87
C GLN A 2 -3.28 -24.23 -9.69
N GLU A 3 -3.24 -25.12 -8.71
CA GLU A 3 -4.08 -25.00 -7.49
C GLU A 3 -3.69 -23.80 -6.63
N LEU A 4 -2.40 -23.49 -6.55
CA LEU A 4 -1.90 -22.26 -5.94
C LEU A 4 -2.45 -21.05 -6.71
N ILE A 5 -2.38 -21.01 -8.04
CA ILE A 5 -2.92 -19.89 -8.83
C ILE A 5 -4.43 -19.66 -8.57
N ILE A 6 -5.22 -20.74 -8.42
CA ILE A 6 -6.66 -20.65 -8.12
C ILE A 6 -6.89 -20.15 -6.69
N LEU A 7 -6.12 -20.65 -5.72
CA LEU A 7 -6.15 -20.21 -4.34
C LEU A 7 -5.73 -18.73 -4.22
N TRP A 8 -4.70 -18.31 -4.93
CA TRP A 8 -4.21 -16.93 -4.99
C TRP A 8 -5.24 -15.97 -5.61
N LYS A 9 -5.95 -16.38 -6.68
CA LYS A 9 -7.05 -15.59 -7.26
C LYS A 9 -8.26 -15.47 -6.32
N LYS A 10 -8.60 -16.55 -5.60
CA LYS A 10 -9.68 -16.53 -4.59
C LYS A 10 -9.31 -15.76 -3.33
N LEU A 11 -8.04 -15.71 -2.98
CA LEU A 11 -7.58 -14.98 -1.81
C LEU A 11 -7.33 -13.50 -2.10
N LYS A 12 -7.11 -13.06 -3.36
CA LYS A 12 -7.11 -11.62 -3.71
C LYS A 12 -8.44 -10.91 -3.42
N SER A 13 -9.59 -11.61 -3.42
CA SER A 13 -10.90 -10.99 -3.15
C SER A 13 -11.14 -10.67 -1.67
N TYR A 14 -10.38 -11.29 -0.78
CA TYR A 14 -10.32 -10.95 0.63
C TYR A 14 -9.00 -10.22 0.80
N PHE A 15 -8.94 -8.98 1.28
CA PHE A 15 -7.65 -8.34 1.53
C PHE A 15 -6.93 -9.10 2.65
N ILE A 16 -6.22 -10.17 2.27
CA ILE A 16 -5.47 -11.07 3.12
C ILE A 16 -4.02 -10.69 2.87
N PRO A 17 -3.34 -10.10 3.88
CA PRO A 17 -1.96 -9.68 3.78
C PRO A 17 -1.12 -10.77 3.13
N GLN A 18 -0.33 -10.41 2.12
CA GLN A 18 0.35 -11.39 1.26
C GLN A 18 1.26 -12.35 2.04
N GLN A 19 1.74 -11.94 3.21
CA GLN A 19 2.46 -12.78 4.14
C GLN A 19 1.63 -13.93 4.71
N VAL A 20 0.34 -13.70 4.96
CA VAL A 20 -0.63 -14.73 5.33
C VAL A 20 -0.85 -15.66 4.13
N LEU A 21 -0.91 -15.14 2.91
CA LEU A 21 -1.01 -15.95 1.69
C LEU A 21 0.22 -16.84 1.48
N ILE A 22 1.42 -16.30 1.67
CA ILE A 22 2.68 -17.04 1.55
C ILE A 22 2.81 -18.06 2.69
N ARG A 23 2.43 -17.71 3.93
CA ARG A 23 2.38 -18.65 5.04
C ARG A 23 1.30 -19.74 4.86
N LEU A 24 0.19 -19.46 4.19
CA LEU A 24 -0.83 -20.47 3.87
C LEU A 24 -0.40 -21.35 2.70
N ALA A 25 0.21 -20.77 1.66
CA ALA A 25 0.67 -21.45 0.46
C ALA A 25 1.89 -22.34 0.73
N LEU A 26 2.81 -21.88 1.57
CA LEU A 26 4.03 -22.60 1.92
C LEU A 26 3.90 -23.27 3.27
N GLY A 27 3.07 -22.85 4.21
CA GLY A 27 3.19 -23.25 5.61
C GLY A 27 4.34 -22.50 6.28
N SER A 28 4.13 -21.98 7.51
CA SER A 28 5.16 -21.21 8.24
C SER A 28 6.44 -21.99 8.55
N GLU A 29 6.43 -23.31 8.36
CA GLU A 29 7.56 -24.21 8.64
C GLU A 29 7.94 -25.16 7.49
N SER A 30 7.36 -25.01 6.29
CA SER A 30 7.74 -25.93 5.20
C SER A 30 9.17 -25.76 4.76
N GLN A 31 9.68 -26.83 4.15
CA GLN A 31 11.02 -26.84 3.57
C GLN A 31 11.19 -25.72 2.54
N GLY A 32 10.20 -25.47 1.68
CA GLY A 32 10.29 -24.42 0.65
C GLY A 32 10.45 -23.01 1.22
N TYR A 33 9.78 -22.70 2.34
CA TYR A 33 9.92 -21.42 3.02
C TYR A 33 11.30 -21.26 3.69
N LYS A 34 11.83 -22.35 4.28
CA LYS A 34 13.18 -22.38 4.84
C LYS A 34 14.25 -22.21 3.76
N ASP A 35 14.07 -22.86 2.62
CA ASP A 35 14.98 -22.78 1.47
C ASP A 35 15.00 -21.37 0.87
N LEU A 36 13.83 -20.74 0.73
CA LEU A 36 13.74 -19.34 0.28
C LEU A 36 14.47 -18.41 1.24
N LYS A 37 14.23 -18.53 2.55
CA LYS A 37 14.91 -17.71 3.56
C LYS A 37 16.43 -17.88 3.48
N LYS A 38 16.91 -19.12 3.30
CA LYS A 38 18.33 -19.41 3.13
C LYS A 38 18.90 -18.72 1.89
N ARG A 39 18.23 -18.82 0.73
CA ARG A 39 18.63 -18.16 -0.52
C ARG A 39 18.72 -16.64 -0.38
N ILE A 40 17.74 -16.02 0.29
CA ILE A 40 17.77 -14.57 0.56
C ILE A 40 19.00 -14.21 1.40
N ILE A 41 19.27 -14.95 2.49
CA ILE A 41 20.44 -14.68 3.34
C ILE A 41 21.74 -14.84 2.55
N GLU A 42 21.87 -15.90 1.75
CA GLU A 42 23.06 -16.16 0.93
C GLU A 42 23.30 -15.04 -0.09
N TYR A 43 22.26 -14.59 -0.78
CA TYR A 43 22.36 -13.47 -1.70
C TYR A 43 22.80 -12.18 -1.00
N LEU A 44 22.13 -11.81 0.10
CA LEU A 44 22.41 -10.56 0.82
C LEU A 44 23.80 -10.52 1.45
N LEU A 45 24.38 -11.69 1.78
CA LEU A 45 25.77 -11.81 2.24
C LEU A 45 26.77 -11.50 1.11
N VAL A 46 26.46 -11.88 -0.12
CA VAL A 46 27.31 -11.68 -1.30
C VAL A 46 27.18 -10.26 -1.86
N GLU A 47 25.96 -9.73 -1.91
CA GLU A 47 25.68 -8.39 -2.45
C GLU A 47 26.37 -7.30 -1.61
N ASP A 48 25.99 -7.19 -0.33
CA ASP A 48 26.59 -6.25 0.63
C ASP A 48 26.24 -6.67 2.07
N SER A 49 27.08 -7.52 2.67
CA SER A 49 26.84 -8.05 4.01
C SER A 49 26.77 -6.97 5.11
N LEU A 50 27.46 -5.83 4.93
CA LEU A 50 27.49 -4.76 5.92
C LEU A 50 26.16 -3.99 5.87
N ARG A 51 25.77 -3.56 4.67
CA ARG A 51 24.51 -2.84 4.43
C ARG A 51 23.29 -3.68 4.79
N ASN A 52 23.33 -4.98 4.50
CA ASN A 52 22.21 -5.89 4.72
C ASN A 52 22.23 -6.57 6.11
N SER A 53 23.18 -6.20 6.98
CA SER A 53 23.41 -6.87 8.26
C SER A 53 22.16 -6.96 9.15
N ALA A 54 21.34 -5.90 9.20
CA ALA A 54 20.10 -5.88 9.97
C ALA A 54 19.10 -6.96 9.51
N VAL A 55 18.86 -7.03 8.19
CA VAL A 55 17.96 -8.02 7.58
C VAL A 55 18.48 -9.43 7.76
N ILE A 56 19.78 -9.66 7.51
CA ILE A 56 20.43 -10.96 7.67
C ILE A 56 20.30 -11.45 9.12
N ASN A 57 20.59 -10.58 10.10
CA ASN A 57 20.49 -10.91 11.51
C ASN A 57 19.05 -11.24 11.93
N PHE A 58 18.07 -10.50 11.41
CA PHE A 58 16.67 -10.79 11.64
C PHE A 58 16.29 -12.18 11.09
N LEU A 59 16.57 -12.46 9.81
CA LEU A 59 16.16 -13.71 9.15
C LEU A 59 16.86 -14.96 9.73
N ARG A 60 18.06 -14.82 10.29
CA ARG A 60 18.74 -15.92 11.01
C ARG A 60 17.99 -16.35 12.27
N LYS A 61 17.33 -15.42 12.96
CA LYS A 61 16.69 -15.65 14.27
C LYS A 61 15.18 -15.79 14.17
N ASN A 62 14.57 -15.33 13.08
CA ASN A 62 13.12 -15.20 12.95
C ASN A 62 12.60 -15.88 11.66
N PRO A 63 11.27 -16.13 11.58
CA PRO A 63 10.62 -16.46 10.32
C PRO A 63 10.78 -15.34 9.27
N LEU A 64 10.68 -15.69 8.00
CA LEU A 64 10.70 -14.71 6.90
C LEU A 64 9.49 -13.76 7.04
N HIS A 65 9.72 -12.47 6.85
CA HIS A 65 8.66 -11.47 6.95
C HIS A 65 8.92 -10.39 5.92
N ILE A 66 7.86 -9.82 5.32
CA ILE A 66 8.01 -8.78 4.29
C ILE A 66 8.76 -7.56 4.84
N PHE A 67 8.56 -7.30 6.14
CA PHE A 67 9.34 -6.35 6.91
C PHE A 67 10.30 -7.14 7.82
N PRO A 68 11.55 -7.38 7.39
CA PRO A 68 12.47 -8.25 8.12
C PRO A 68 13.18 -7.51 9.26
N TYR A 69 12.40 -6.91 10.16
CA TYR A 69 12.88 -6.10 11.28
C TYR A 69 12.08 -6.34 12.55
N PRO A 70 12.65 -6.10 13.74
CA PRO A 70 11.99 -6.40 15.02
C PRO A 70 10.69 -5.61 15.29
N PHE A 71 10.49 -4.44 14.66
CA PHE A 71 9.34 -3.57 14.94
C PHE A 71 7.98 -4.27 14.73
N ILE A 72 7.93 -5.29 13.87
CA ILE A 72 6.71 -6.05 13.58
C ILE A 72 6.11 -6.71 14.84
N TYR A 73 6.95 -6.96 15.86
CA TYR A 73 6.55 -7.58 17.11
C TYR A 73 5.94 -6.60 18.12
N LYS A 74 5.96 -5.29 17.82
CA LYS A 74 5.23 -4.25 18.60
C LYS A 74 3.71 -4.47 18.52
N TYR A 75 3.22 -5.14 17.47
CA TYR A 75 1.80 -5.27 17.15
C TYR A 75 1.33 -6.72 17.26
N LYS A 76 0.15 -6.92 17.86
CA LYS A 76 -0.52 -8.23 17.90
C LYS A 76 -1.99 -8.09 17.53
N PRO A 77 -2.54 -9.00 16.69
CA PRO A 77 -3.95 -8.98 16.33
C PRO A 77 -4.90 -8.98 17.53
N ILE A 78 -4.51 -9.65 18.62
CA ILE A 78 -5.33 -9.73 19.85
C ILE A 78 -5.58 -8.36 20.51
N ASP A 79 -4.72 -7.38 20.26
CA ASP A 79 -4.85 -6.03 20.80
C ASP A 79 -5.86 -5.19 20.01
N VAL A 80 -6.33 -5.66 18.85
CA VAL A 80 -7.31 -4.96 18.02
C VAL A 80 -8.73 -5.20 18.55
N VAL A 81 -9.39 -4.11 18.95
CA VAL A 81 -10.79 -4.13 19.39
C VAL A 81 -11.73 -3.88 18.21
N VAL A 82 -12.40 -4.94 17.77
CA VAL A 82 -13.42 -4.89 16.70
C VAL A 82 -14.80 -4.62 17.29
N LYS A 83 -15.49 -3.61 16.74
CA LYS A 83 -16.87 -3.25 17.03
C LYS A 83 -17.74 -3.42 15.78
N TYR A 84 -19.05 -3.28 15.91
CA TYR A 84 -20.00 -3.44 14.80
C TYR A 84 -21.01 -2.30 14.77
N SER A 85 -21.35 -1.84 13.57
CA SER A 85 -22.44 -0.89 13.34
C SER A 85 -23.08 -1.17 11.98
N GLN A 86 -24.41 -1.25 11.95
CA GLN A 86 -25.19 -1.58 10.74
C GLN A 86 -24.74 -2.87 10.02
N GLY A 87 -24.22 -3.82 10.80
CA GLY A 87 -23.67 -5.09 10.30
C GLY A 87 -22.26 -5.02 9.74
N PHE A 88 -21.64 -3.83 9.65
CA PHE A 88 -20.23 -3.70 9.27
C PHE A 88 -19.33 -3.76 10.51
N PRO A 89 -18.24 -4.55 10.48
CA PRO A 89 -17.20 -4.47 11.50
C PRO A 89 -16.38 -3.18 11.34
N TYR A 90 -15.91 -2.62 12.45
CA TYR A 90 -15.03 -1.44 12.44
C TYR A 90 -14.05 -1.45 13.62
N VAL A 91 -12.96 -0.69 13.46
CA VAL A 91 -11.99 -0.37 14.52
C VAL A 91 -12.00 1.14 14.74
N VAL A 92 -11.76 1.59 15.97
CA VAL A 92 -11.56 3.02 16.25
C VAL A 92 -10.07 3.34 16.06
N TYR A 93 -9.76 4.13 15.05
CA TYR A 93 -8.40 4.58 14.70
C TYR A 93 -8.33 6.10 14.81
N GLU A 94 -7.43 6.63 15.66
CA GLU A 94 -7.26 8.07 15.91
C GLU A 94 -8.60 8.80 16.20
N GLY A 95 -9.48 8.16 16.98
CA GLY A 95 -10.79 8.69 17.35
C GLY A 95 -11.88 8.53 16.29
N LYS A 96 -11.56 8.04 15.09
CA LYS A 96 -12.47 7.87 13.96
C LYS A 96 -12.81 6.39 13.73
N LYS A 97 -13.93 6.09 13.08
CA LYS A 97 -14.35 4.71 12.79
C LYS A 97 -13.81 4.29 11.43
N LEU A 98 -12.90 3.32 11.41
CA LEU A 98 -12.43 2.66 10.19
C LEU A 98 -13.24 1.38 9.98
N PHE A 99 -14.16 1.39 9.02
CA PHE A 99 -15.00 0.24 8.70
C PHE A 99 -14.30 -0.73 7.75
N PHE A 100 -14.59 -2.01 7.94
CA PHE A 100 -14.10 -3.11 7.10
C PHE A 100 -15.28 -3.75 6.35
N LYS A 101 -14.97 -4.55 5.32
CA LYS A 101 -16.00 -5.25 4.53
C LYS A 101 -16.98 -6.00 5.42
N LYS A 102 -18.26 -5.95 5.05
CA LYS A 102 -19.36 -6.57 5.82
C LYS A 102 -19.21 -8.08 6.01
N ASN A 103 -18.56 -8.76 5.06
CA ASN A 103 -18.32 -10.20 5.08
C ASN A 103 -17.10 -10.62 5.92
N MET A 104 -16.28 -9.67 6.41
CA MET A 104 -15.12 -9.99 7.23
C MET A 104 -15.54 -10.34 8.66
N ASN A 105 -15.05 -11.48 9.15
CA ASN A 105 -15.23 -11.86 10.56
C ASN A 105 -14.24 -11.11 11.47
N LYS A 106 -14.49 -11.16 12.79
CA LYS A 106 -13.67 -10.49 13.81
C LYS A 106 -12.17 -10.81 13.66
N MET A 107 -11.81 -12.07 13.43
CA MET A 107 -10.41 -12.49 13.31
C MET A 107 -9.75 -11.87 12.05
N GLN A 108 -10.45 -11.87 10.91
CA GLN A 108 -9.97 -11.24 9.68
C GLN A 108 -9.72 -9.74 9.89
N VAL A 109 -10.63 -9.03 10.57
CA VAL A 109 -10.49 -7.59 10.86
C VAL A 109 -9.33 -7.32 11.80
N MET A 110 -9.18 -8.14 12.86
CA MET A 110 -8.03 -8.04 13.78
C MET A 110 -6.70 -8.19 13.05
N HIS A 111 -6.59 -9.16 12.15
CA HIS A 111 -5.39 -9.34 11.34
C HIS A 111 -5.19 -8.21 10.34
N ALA A 112 -6.23 -7.77 9.63
CA ALA A 112 -6.13 -6.67 8.67
C ALA A 112 -5.62 -5.40 9.35
N MET A 113 -6.28 -4.96 10.42
CA MET A 113 -5.86 -3.79 11.20
C MET A 113 -4.44 -3.92 11.74
N ASN A 114 -4.06 -5.09 12.26
CA ASN A 114 -2.71 -5.30 12.75
C ASN A 114 -1.65 -5.11 11.66
N ASN A 115 -1.93 -5.53 10.42
CA ASN A 115 -0.99 -5.34 9.32
C ASN A 115 -0.93 -3.88 8.87
N LEU A 116 -2.05 -3.16 8.85
CA LEU A 116 -2.05 -1.72 8.60
C LEU A 116 -1.19 -0.97 9.64
N LEU A 117 -1.27 -1.37 10.91
CA LEU A 117 -0.42 -0.80 11.96
C LEU A 117 1.06 -1.11 11.76
N ILE A 118 1.41 -2.32 11.31
CA ILE A 118 2.79 -2.70 10.96
C ILE A 118 3.28 -1.91 9.74
N GLU A 119 2.48 -1.84 8.68
CA GLU A 119 2.80 -1.12 7.44
C GLU A 119 3.07 0.36 7.71
N GLN A 120 2.36 0.94 8.68
CA GLN A 120 2.47 2.34 9.06
C GLN A 120 3.34 2.57 10.31
N ASP A 121 4.11 1.58 10.79
CA ASP A 121 5.17 1.83 11.79
C ASP A 121 6.26 2.72 11.18
N GLU A 122 6.86 3.61 11.97
CA GLU A 122 7.89 4.55 11.50
C GLU A 122 9.14 3.87 10.91
N GLU A 123 9.43 2.62 11.30
CA GLU A 123 10.53 1.82 10.78
C GLU A 123 10.15 1.02 9.52
N SER A 124 8.88 1.05 9.11
CA SER A 124 8.37 0.32 7.96
C SER A 124 8.74 1.01 6.65
N ALA A 125 9.23 0.23 5.69
CA ALA A 125 9.45 0.71 4.33
C ALA A 125 8.14 1.10 3.62
N HIS A 126 6.98 0.65 4.12
CA HIS A 126 5.64 0.98 3.59
C HIS A 126 5.00 2.21 4.28
N HIS A 127 5.72 2.84 5.21
CA HIS A 127 5.17 3.96 5.97
C HIS A 127 4.93 5.18 5.08
N TYR A 128 3.67 5.61 4.92
CA TYR A 128 3.38 6.80 4.12
C TYR A 128 3.61 8.10 4.91
N TYR A 129 3.42 8.07 6.24
CA TYR A 129 3.16 9.29 6.99
C TYR A 129 4.41 10.16 7.21
N SER A 130 5.61 9.59 7.23
CA SER A 130 6.87 10.33 7.38
C SER A 130 7.10 11.37 6.29
N PHE A 131 6.51 11.15 5.11
CA PHE A 131 6.66 12.05 3.97
C PHE A 131 5.57 13.14 3.93
N CYS A 132 4.61 13.12 4.86
CA CYS A 132 3.53 14.08 4.93
C CYS A 132 3.78 15.09 6.06
N SER A 133 4.36 16.25 5.72
CA SER A 133 4.72 17.28 6.70
C SER A 133 3.86 18.55 6.64
N LYS A 134 2.97 18.68 5.65
CA LYS A 134 2.14 19.89 5.51
C LYS A 134 1.09 19.94 6.62
N SER A 135 0.87 21.13 7.18
CA SER A 135 -0.19 21.37 8.15
C SER A 135 -1.59 21.39 7.54
N GLN A 136 -1.68 21.64 6.23
CA GLN A 136 -2.91 21.61 5.45
C GLN A 136 -2.61 21.22 4.00
N TYR A 137 -3.51 20.46 3.40
CA TYR A 137 -3.54 20.04 2.00
C TYR A 137 -4.79 20.61 1.33
N GLY A 138 -4.70 20.91 0.03
CA GLY A 138 -5.88 21.21 -0.79
C GLY A 138 -6.59 19.91 -1.14
N VAL A 139 -6.28 19.37 -2.31
CA VAL A 139 -6.83 18.08 -2.78
C VAL A 139 -5.85 16.95 -2.49
N ILE A 140 -6.35 15.88 -1.87
CA ILE A 140 -5.65 14.59 -1.75
C ILE A 140 -6.39 13.54 -2.58
N ILE A 141 -5.65 12.73 -3.33
CA ILE A 141 -6.18 11.57 -4.06
C ILE A 141 -5.55 10.29 -3.50
N ASP A 142 -6.37 9.36 -3.02
CA ASP A 142 -5.98 8.03 -2.55
C ASP A 142 -6.36 6.97 -3.59
N CYS A 143 -5.37 6.53 -4.37
CA CYS A 143 -5.53 5.50 -5.39
C CYS A 143 -5.30 4.10 -4.79
N GLY A 144 -6.31 3.23 -4.93
CA GLY A 144 -6.31 1.88 -4.36
C GLY A 144 -6.43 1.94 -2.84
N ALA A 145 -7.52 2.54 -2.37
CA ALA A 145 -7.66 2.89 -0.97
C ALA A 145 -8.00 1.71 -0.06
N ALA A 146 -8.57 0.61 -0.58
CA ALA A 146 -9.04 -0.52 0.22
C ALA A 146 -9.93 -0.06 1.40
N GLU A 147 -9.47 -0.20 2.65
CA GLU A 147 -10.20 0.27 3.84
C GLU A 147 -10.14 1.80 4.05
N GLY A 148 -9.19 2.48 3.43
CA GLY A 148 -9.06 3.94 3.47
C GLY A 148 -8.37 4.49 4.71
N ILE A 149 -7.46 3.73 5.36
CA ILE A 149 -6.76 4.21 6.56
C ILE A 149 -5.93 5.47 6.30
N PHE A 150 -5.29 5.55 5.11
CA PHE A 150 -4.53 6.73 4.70
C PHE A 150 -5.45 7.94 4.54
N ALA A 151 -6.52 7.83 3.74
CA ALA A 151 -7.51 8.88 3.59
C ALA A 151 -8.11 9.31 4.95
N LEU A 152 -8.41 8.37 5.85
CA LEU A 152 -8.98 8.66 7.17
C LEU A 152 -8.01 9.42 8.08
N LYS A 153 -6.70 9.16 7.98
CA LYS A 153 -5.68 9.90 8.72
C LYS A 153 -5.62 11.37 8.31
N TYR A 154 -5.65 11.64 7.01
CA TYR A 154 -5.50 13.00 6.46
C TYR A 154 -6.82 13.72 6.22
N ILE A 155 -7.96 13.10 6.55
CA ILE A 155 -9.27 13.69 6.24
C ILE A 155 -9.49 15.04 6.89
N ASP A 156 -8.95 15.30 8.08
CA ASP A 156 -9.09 16.59 8.75
C ASP A 156 -8.10 17.64 8.22
N LEU A 157 -7.04 17.20 7.53
CA LEU A 157 -5.94 18.03 7.04
C LEU A 157 -6.04 18.39 5.56
N CYS A 158 -7.02 17.87 4.80
CA CYS A 158 -7.24 18.28 3.41
C CYS A 158 -8.42 19.26 3.27
N GLU A 159 -8.64 19.83 2.10
CA GLU A 159 -9.89 20.53 1.74
C GLU A 159 -10.84 19.59 1.02
N LYS A 160 -10.30 18.67 0.21
CA LYS A 160 -11.04 17.65 -0.55
C LYS A 160 -10.27 16.33 -0.56
N MET A 161 -10.98 15.23 -0.40
CA MET A 161 -10.44 13.88 -0.44
C MET A 161 -11.11 13.09 -1.57
N ILE A 162 -10.33 12.59 -2.51
CA ILE A 162 -10.81 11.74 -3.60
C ILE A 162 -10.27 10.33 -3.37
N ILE A 163 -11.17 9.37 -3.23
CA ILE A 163 -10.84 7.98 -2.93
C ILE A 163 -11.18 7.14 -4.16
N ILE A 164 -10.22 6.37 -4.66
CA ILE A 164 -10.42 5.47 -5.79
C ILE A 164 -10.31 4.03 -5.31
N GLU A 165 -11.38 3.28 -5.47
CA GLU A 165 -11.48 1.86 -5.11
C GLU A 165 -12.46 1.18 -6.06
N THR A 166 -12.26 -0.11 -6.36
CA THR A 166 -13.04 -0.84 -7.35
C THR A 166 -13.82 -2.01 -6.78
N ASP A 167 -13.40 -2.54 -5.63
CA ASP A 167 -14.08 -3.61 -4.95
C ASP A 167 -15.39 -3.09 -4.31
N PRO A 168 -16.58 -3.58 -4.72
CA PRO A 168 -17.85 -3.08 -4.21
C PRO A 168 -18.03 -3.24 -2.70
N GLU A 169 -17.42 -4.26 -2.09
CA GLU A 169 -17.50 -4.47 -0.65
C GLU A 169 -16.63 -3.47 0.11
N TRP A 170 -15.48 -3.10 -0.46
CA TRP A 170 -14.66 -2.00 0.08
C TRP A 170 -15.35 -0.66 -0.10
N ILE A 171 -15.92 -0.38 -1.27
CA ILE A 171 -16.69 0.86 -1.51
C ILE A 171 -17.81 1.01 -0.46
N ALA A 172 -18.54 -0.06 -0.15
CA ALA A 172 -19.58 -0.03 0.88
C ALA A 172 -19.02 0.24 2.29
N ALA A 173 -17.84 -0.30 2.63
CA ALA A 173 -17.17 -0.01 3.89
C ALA A 173 -16.64 1.44 3.94
N LEU A 174 -16.06 1.94 2.85
CA LEU A 174 -15.60 3.33 2.71
C LEU A 174 -16.76 4.32 2.87
N GLN A 175 -17.94 4.03 2.31
CA GLN A 175 -19.15 4.83 2.55
C GLN A 175 -19.51 4.91 4.03
N MET A 176 -19.35 3.84 4.79
CA MET A 176 -19.55 3.83 6.25
C MET A 176 -18.45 4.61 6.99
N THR A 177 -17.19 4.47 6.57
CA THR A 177 -16.04 5.20 7.14
C THR A 177 -16.17 6.71 6.96
N PHE A 178 -16.63 7.15 5.78
CA PHE A 178 -16.65 8.56 5.40
C PHE A 178 -18.04 9.21 5.44
N SER A 179 -19.04 8.58 6.07
CA SER A 179 -20.41 9.11 6.13
C SER A 179 -20.52 10.48 6.83
N GLU A 180 -19.60 10.81 7.72
CA GLU A 180 -19.55 12.11 8.40
C GLU A 180 -18.86 13.19 7.54
N TYR A 181 -18.31 12.82 6.37
CA TYR A 181 -17.47 13.66 5.51
C TYR A 181 -18.00 13.79 4.07
N GLU A 182 -19.29 13.52 3.82
CA GLU A 182 -19.89 13.46 2.48
C GLU A 182 -19.68 14.72 1.62
N ARG A 183 -19.55 15.90 2.25
CA ARG A 183 -19.28 17.17 1.53
C ARG A 183 -17.83 17.29 1.03
N LYS A 184 -16.92 16.51 1.62
CA LYS A 184 -15.47 16.60 1.44
C LYS A 184 -14.89 15.42 0.66
N VAL A 185 -15.54 14.27 0.78
CA VAL A 185 -15.08 12.99 0.23
C VAL A 185 -15.84 12.64 -1.04
N SER A 186 -15.11 12.27 -2.09
CA SER A 186 -15.66 11.66 -3.30
C SER A 186 -15.07 10.27 -3.48
N ILE A 187 -15.92 9.24 -3.44
CA ILE A 187 -15.51 7.84 -3.68
C ILE A 187 -15.83 7.49 -5.14
N ILE A 188 -14.80 7.09 -5.89
CA ILE A 188 -14.89 6.75 -7.31
C ILE A 188 -14.71 5.24 -7.47
N GLY A 189 -15.79 4.57 -7.87
CA GLY A 189 -15.89 3.13 -8.11
C GLY A 189 -15.33 2.67 -9.46
N LYS A 190 -14.16 3.15 -9.88
CA LYS A 190 -13.57 2.87 -11.21
C LYS A 190 -12.08 2.57 -11.12
N TYR A 191 -11.58 1.76 -12.05
CA TYR A 191 -10.15 1.54 -12.21
C TYR A 191 -9.49 2.82 -12.69
N VAL A 192 -8.42 3.22 -12.01
CA VAL A 192 -7.55 4.29 -12.49
C VAL A 192 -6.63 3.74 -13.57
N GLY A 193 -6.53 4.43 -14.70
CA GLY A 193 -5.73 3.96 -15.83
C GLY A 193 -5.61 4.99 -16.94
N GLU A 194 -5.38 4.53 -18.17
CA GLU A 194 -5.03 5.38 -19.32
C GLU A 194 -6.23 5.76 -20.23
N ARG A 195 -7.45 5.32 -19.89
CA ARG A 195 -8.66 5.60 -20.68
C ARG A 195 -9.86 5.89 -19.80
N ASN A 196 -10.85 6.55 -20.39
CA ASN A 196 -12.15 6.80 -19.78
C ASN A 196 -13.20 5.91 -20.44
N ASP A 197 -13.84 5.04 -19.65
CA ASP A 197 -14.97 4.23 -20.09
C ASP A 197 -15.92 3.94 -18.91
N SER A 198 -16.80 2.94 -19.05
CA SER A 198 -17.75 2.56 -18.00
C SER A 198 -17.07 2.05 -16.72
N HIS A 199 -15.86 1.50 -16.82
CA HIS A 199 -15.13 0.87 -15.72
C HIS A 199 -13.80 1.57 -15.39
N ASN A 200 -13.29 2.40 -16.29
CA ASN A 200 -11.98 3.05 -16.18
C ASN A 200 -12.10 4.57 -16.16
N ILE A 201 -11.18 5.24 -15.47
CA ILE A 201 -11.05 6.69 -15.41
C ILE A 201 -9.57 7.09 -15.39
N THR A 202 -9.21 8.18 -16.06
CA THR A 202 -7.86 8.74 -15.97
C THR A 202 -7.74 9.72 -14.81
N LEU A 203 -6.55 9.82 -14.21
CA LEU A 203 -6.31 10.85 -13.20
C LEU A 203 -6.39 12.26 -13.80
N ASP A 204 -5.99 12.46 -15.06
CA ASP A 204 -6.20 13.73 -15.75
C ASP A 204 -7.67 14.17 -15.76
N THR A 205 -8.60 13.22 -15.89
CA THR A 205 -10.05 13.51 -15.85
C THR A 205 -10.50 13.86 -14.45
N ILE A 206 -9.98 13.16 -13.43
CA ILE A 206 -10.30 13.40 -12.02
C ILE A 206 -9.78 14.76 -11.56
N ILE A 207 -8.52 15.07 -11.92
CA ILE A 207 -7.84 16.31 -11.55
C ILE A 207 -8.47 17.49 -12.25
N GLY A 208 -8.79 17.36 -13.55
CA GLY A 208 -9.45 18.40 -14.31
C GLY A 208 -8.67 19.72 -14.25
N GLN A 209 -9.26 20.75 -13.64
CA GLN A 209 -8.62 22.07 -13.45
C GLN A 209 -8.09 22.32 -12.03
N GLU A 210 -8.18 21.34 -11.13
CA GLU A 210 -7.71 21.46 -9.76
C GLU A 210 -6.18 21.30 -9.67
N ASN A 211 -5.59 21.88 -8.64
CA ASN A 211 -4.23 21.53 -8.19
C ASN A 211 -4.33 20.48 -7.09
N VAL A 212 -3.45 19.49 -7.13
CA VAL A 212 -3.42 18.35 -6.21
C VAL A 212 -2.20 18.46 -5.32
N SER A 213 -2.46 18.53 -4.02
CA SER A 213 -1.40 18.63 -3.02
C SER A 213 -0.70 17.30 -2.79
N LEU A 214 -1.41 16.18 -2.96
CA LEU A 214 -0.85 14.85 -2.74
C LEU A 214 -1.65 13.76 -3.47
N ILE A 215 -0.95 12.85 -4.15
CA ILE A 215 -1.51 11.60 -4.67
C ILE A 215 -0.82 10.43 -3.96
N LYS A 216 -1.57 9.57 -3.27
CA LYS A 216 -1.08 8.27 -2.83
C LYS A 216 -1.44 7.23 -3.88
N VAL A 217 -0.46 6.39 -4.26
CA VAL A 217 -0.59 5.38 -5.30
C VAL A 217 -0.17 4.02 -4.77
N ASP A 218 -1.15 3.13 -4.64
CA ASP A 218 -0.95 1.69 -4.40
C ASP A 218 -2.03 0.95 -5.18
N VAL A 219 -1.72 0.55 -6.42
CA VAL A 219 -2.72 0.05 -7.39
C VAL A 219 -2.39 -1.34 -7.92
N ASP A 220 -1.70 -2.13 -7.10
CA ASP A 220 -1.45 -3.57 -7.30
C ASP A 220 -0.82 -3.94 -8.67
N GLY A 221 0.07 -3.10 -9.20
CA GLY A 221 0.76 -3.35 -10.49
C GLY A 221 0.16 -2.60 -11.69
N SER A 222 -0.85 -1.75 -11.47
CA SER A 222 -1.49 -0.94 -12.53
C SER A 222 -0.87 0.45 -12.70
N GLU A 223 0.32 0.69 -12.13
CA GLU A 223 0.97 2.00 -12.06
C GLU A 223 1.26 2.56 -13.46
N GLU A 224 1.65 1.72 -14.42
CA GLU A 224 1.96 2.16 -15.78
C GLU A 224 0.75 2.81 -16.47
N GLY A 225 -0.41 2.14 -16.40
CA GLY A 225 -1.65 2.68 -16.95
C GLY A 225 -2.08 3.95 -16.22
N LEU A 226 -1.89 4.01 -14.90
CA LEU A 226 -2.17 5.21 -14.10
C LEU A 226 -1.32 6.40 -14.57
N PHE A 227 -0.01 6.22 -14.70
CA PHE A 227 0.89 7.30 -15.13
C PHE A 227 0.64 7.71 -16.59
N ASN A 228 0.27 6.78 -17.47
CA ASN A 228 -0.20 7.11 -18.82
C ASN A 228 -1.44 8.03 -18.79
N GLY A 229 -2.36 7.80 -17.84
CA GLY A 229 -3.54 8.64 -17.61
C GLY A 229 -3.32 9.90 -16.75
N LEU A 230 -2.08 10.21 -16.36
CA LEU A 230 -1.70 11.36 -15.52
C LEU A 230 -0.80 12.37 -16.27
N LYS A 231 -0.45 12.08 -17.53
CA LYS A 231 0.55 12.85 -18.31
C LYS A 231 0.22 14.34 -18.42
N ASN A 232 -1.05 14.71 -18.61
CA ASN A 232 -1.40 16.13 -18.79
C ASN A 232 -1.24 16.90 -17.48
N SER A 233 -1.62 16.29 -16.35
CA SER A 233 -1.51 16.90 -15.02
C SER A 233 -0.06 17.03 -14.56
N LEU A 234 0.80 16.04 -14.89
CA LEU A 234 2.24 16.13 -14.69
C LEU A 234 2.85 17.27 -15.53
N THR A 235 2.53 17.31 -16.83
CA THR A 235 3.04 18.34 -17.76
C THR A 235 2.60 19.75 -17.36
N SER A 236 1.38 19.88 -16.84
CA SER A 236 0.82 21.16 -16.39
C SER A 236 1.24 21.56 -14.98
N ASN A 237 2.14 20.79 -14.34
CA ASN A 237 2.65 21.04 -12.99
C ASN A 237 1.54 21.21 -11.93
N LYS A 238 0.48 20.41 -12.01
CA LYS A 238 -0.68 20.46 -11.11
C LYS A 238 -0.50 19.67 -9.81
N ILE A 239 0.61 18.95 -9.65
CA ILE A 239 0.79 17.95 -8.59
C ILE A 239 2.04 18.31 -7.78
N ASP A 240 1.86 18.53 -6.48
CA ASP A 240 2.96 18.87 -5.58
C ASP A 240 3.75 17.63 -5.14
N GLN A 241 3.05 16.52 -4.88
CA GLN A 241 3.61 15.34 -4.24
C GLN A 241 2.90 14.06 -4.70
N ILE A 242 3.68 12.99 -4.88
CA ILE A 242 3.21 11.63 -5.15
C ILE A 242 3.90 10.68 -4.17
N LEU A 243 3.12 9.93 -3.40
CA LEU A 243 3.60 8.80 -2.61
C LEU A 243 3.28 7.51 -3.36
N LEU A 244 4.31 6.80 -3.81
CA LEU A 244 4.17 5.67 -4.71
C LEU A 244 4.77 4.40 -4.09
N CYS A 245 4.00 3.32 -4.08
CA CYS A 245 4.53 1.98 -3.83
C CYS A 245 5.33 1.49 -5.04
N VAL A 246 6.54 0.99 -4.80
CA VAL A 246 7.46 0.52 -5.87
C VAL A 246 7.94 -0.91 -5.63
N TYR A 247 7.07 -1.74 -5.03
CA TYR A 247 7.36 -3.15 -4.71
C TYR A 247 6.56 -4.15 -5.55
N HIS A 248 5.80 -3.69 -6.56
CA HIS A 248 4.99 -4.59 -7.40
C HIS A 248 5.82 -5.24 -8.51
N ASP A 249 6.82 -4.51 -9.03
CA ASP A 249 7.89 -5.00 -9.88
C ASP A 249 9.27 -4.60 -9.34
N VAL A 250 10.31 -5.37 -9.68
CA VAL A 250 11.69 -5.10 -9.26
C VAL A 250 12.24 -3.83 -9.92
N ASP A 251 11.71 -3.46 -11.08
CA ASP A 251 12.15 -2.30 -11.85
C ASP A 251 11.33 -1.03 -11.56
N ASP A 252 10.27 -1.12 -10.74
CA ASP A 252 9.35 0.00 -10.48
C ASP A 252 10.08 1.23 -9.92
N TYR A 253 10.99 1.02 -8.97
CA TYR A 253 11.72 2.13 -8.36
C TYR A 253 12.51 2.92 -9.40
N GLN A 254 13.31 2.25 -10.22
CA GLN A 254 14.12 2.87 -11.27
C GLN A 254 13.23 3.51 -12.34
N LYS A 255 12.21 2.76 -12.80
CA LYS A 255 11.26 3.21 -13.83
C LYS A 255 10.58 4.52 -13.44
N TYR A 256 9.96 4.58 -12.26
CA TYR A 256 9.19 5.75 -11.85
C TYR A 256 10.08 6.89 -11.35
N THR A 257 11.29 6.60 -10.86
CA THR A 257 12.27 7.66 -10.59
C THR A 257 12.68 8.38 -11.86
N LEU A 258 13.03 7.65 -12.92
CA LEU A 258 13.37 8.25 -14.22
C LEU A 258 12.19 9.02 -14.80
N LEU A 259 10.99 8.43 -14.81
CA LEU A 259 9.78 9.07 -15.32
C LEU A 259 9.47 10.39 -14.61
N LEU A 260 9.50 10.41 -13.27
CA LEU A 260 9.09 11.60 -12.51
C LEU A 260 10.19 12.66 -12.44
N ASP A 261 11.46 12.28 -12.60
CA ASP A 261 12.57 13.22 -12.78
C ASP A 261 12.41 14.05 -14.06
N GLU A 262 11.91 13.46 -15.16
CA GLU A 262 11.60 14.20 -16.40
C GLU A 262 10.56 15.31 -16.18
N TYR A 263 9.69 15.13 -15.20
CA TYR A 263 8.71 16.14 -14.78
C TYR A 263 9.23 17.04 -13.66
N GLY A 264 10.48 16.90 -13.21
CA GLY A 264 11.11 17.75 -12.20
C GLY A 264 10.72 17.42 -10.76
N PHE A 265 10.33 16.19 -10.47
CA PHE A 265 10.17 15.72 -9.09
C PHE A 265 11.51 15.31 -8.49
N LYS A 266 11.70 15.62 -7.22
CA LYS A 266 12.78 15.05 -6.39
C LYS A 266 12.29 13.77 -5.74
N VAL A 267 13.22 12.88 -5.41
CA VAL A 267 12.92 11.58 -4.80
C VAL A 267 13.47 11.48 -3.37
N GLU A 268 12.70 10.88 -2.48
CA GLU A 268 13.09 10.52 -1.13
C GLU A 268 12.57 9.11 -0.81
N THR A 269 13.39 8.33 -0.09
CA THR A 269 13.07 6.92 0.23
C THR A 269 13.33 6.63 1.70
N HIS A 270 12.68 5.58 2.20
CA HIS A 270 12.98 5.03 3.52
C HIS A 270 14.36 4.39 3.58
N HIS A 271 15.00 4.48 4.76
CA HIS A 271 16.23 3.78 5.04
C HIS A 271 16.01 2.24 4.98
N ASN A 272 14.99 1.75 5.69
CA ASN A 272 14.66 0.34 5.75
C ASN A 272 14.05 -0.15 4.42
N LYS A 273 14.27 -1.42 4.10
CA LYS A 273 13.81 -2.08 2.87
C LYS A 273 12.87 -3.23 3.20
N MET A 274 11.98 -3.56 2.29
CA MET A 274 11.10 -4.73 2.44
C MET A 274 11.52 -5.86 1.52
N ILE A 275 11.16 -7.08 1.88
CA ILE A 275 11.39 -8.25 1.04
C ILE A 275 10.41 -8.22 -0.12
N PHE A 276 10.92 -8.31 -1.33
CA PHE A 276 10.14 -8.43 -2.56
C PHE A 276 9.47 -9.81 -2.60
N LEU A 277 8.18 -9.85 -2.28
CA LEU A 277 7.37 -11.07 -2.26
C LEU A 277 6.20 -11.03 -3.27
N TYR A 278 6.11 -9.97 -4.08
CA TYR A 278 5.06 -9.78 -5.08
C TYR A 278 5.39 -10.45 -6.42
N GLY A 279 4.34 -10.93 -7.10
CA GLY A 279 4.43 -11.56 -8.42
C GLY A 279 4.90 -13.03 -8.42
N ASN A 280 4.94 -13.65 -9.61
CA ASN A 280 5.45 -15.01 -9.81
C ASN A 280 6.99 -15.10 -9.71
N HIS A 281 7.66 -14.02 -9.29
CA HIS A 281 9.09 -13.84 -9.43
C HIS A 281 9.71 -13.44 -8.10
N LEU A 282 9.80 -14.40 -7.19
CA LEU A 282 10.76 -14.37 -6.08
C LEU A 282 12.18 -14.42 -6.67
N ARG A 283 12.64 -13.27 -7.15
CA ARG A 283 13.93 -13.08 -7.81
C ARG A 283 14.75 -12.01 -7.08
N GLU A 284 16.04 -12.07 -7.32
CA GLU A 284 17.00 -11.04 -6.89
C GLU A 284 16.54 -9.67 -7.41
N PRO A 285 16.74 -8.59 -6.64
CA PRO A 285 17.62 -8.48 -5.46
C PRO A 285 16.99 -8.88 -4.11
N PHE A 286 15.78 -9.43 -4.08
CA PHE A 286 15.01 -9.81 -2.87
C PHE A 286 14.64 -8.68 -1.90
N LEU A 287 15.38 -7.56 -1.87
CA LEU A 287 15.03 -6.36 -1.12
C LEU A 287 14.62 -5.23 -2.07
N THR A 288 13.59 -4.50 -1.69
CA THR A 288 13.10 -3.34 -2.46
C THR A 288 12.70 -2.20 -1.53
N ASN A 289 12.57 -1.01 -2.12
CA ASN A 289 11.88 0.11 -1.50
C ASN A 289 10.39 -0.23 -1.35
N GLY A 290 9.76 0.26 -0.27
CA GLY A 290 8.31 0.17 -0.15
C GLY A 290 7.65 1.37 -0.80
N VAL A 291 7.35 2.39 -0.01
CA VAL A 291 6.84 3.69 -0.46
C VAL A 291 7.99 4.63 -0.77
N VAL A 292 7.85 5.36 -1.86
CA VAL A 292 8.77 6.40 -2.32
C VAL A 292 8.03 7.72 -2.43
N ASN A 293 8.67 8.77 -1.94
CA ASN A 293 8.16 10.13 -1.98
C ASN A 293 8.74 10.86 -3.19
N PHE A 294 7.88 11.28 -4.10
CA PHE A 294 8.21 12.17 -5.20
C PHE A 294 7.60 13.54 -4.91
N TYR A 295 8.40 14.60 -4.86
CA TYR A 295 7.90 15.93 -4.49
C TYR A 295 8.52 17.06 -5.32
N LYS A 296 7.77 18.16 -5.45
CA LYS A 296 8.24 19.43 -6.00
C LYS A 296 8.87 20.29 -4.89
N ALA A 297 10.00 20.91 -5.21
CA ALA A 297 10.71 21.82 -4.30
C ALA A 297 10.21 23.27 -4.41
#